data_AF-A0A439R1Y5-F1
#
_entry.id   AF-A0A439R1Y5-F1
#
_cell.length_a   1.000
_cell.length_b   1.000
_cell.length_c   1.000
_cell.angle_alpha   90.00
_cell.angle_beta   90.00
_cell.angle_gamma   90.00
#
_symmetry.space_group_name_H-M   'P 1'
#
loop_
_entity.id
_entity.type
_entity.pdbx_description
1 polymer ?
#
loop_
_entity_poly.entity_id
_entity_poly.type
_entity_poly.pdbx_seq_one_letter_code
_entity_poly.pdbx_strand_id
1 'polypeptide(L)'
;MGALERVAHLLAPGDAQFKYRLIPKATYERRKAVHRLSSDEGTRLARVARVWSFAVDVWQNEEEARDFLFRPHPMIEDKRPIDVVIMSEFGAEIVVDILAGLKYGSAA
;
A
#
# COMPACT_ATOMS: atom_id res chain seq x y z
N MET A 1 -5.15 -15.99 2.53
CA MET A 1 -3.95 -15.68 1.73
C MET A 1 -4.28 -15.00 0.40
N GLY A 2 -5.31 -15.42 -0.34
CA GLY A 2 -5.63 -14.81 -1.65
C GLY A 2 -5.82 -13.29 -1.65
N ALA A 3 -6.33 -12.69 -0.55
CA ALA A 3 -6.44 -11.23 -0.45
C ALA A 3 -5.07 -10.52 -0.46
N LEU A 4 -4.08 -11.07 0.25
CA LEU A 4 -2.70 -10.55 0.22
C LEU A 4 -2.12 -10.60 -1.19
N GLU A 5 -2.29 -11.74 -1.87
CA GLU A 5 -1.77 -11.95 -3.22
C GLU A 5 -2.41 -10.99 -4.22
N ARG A 6 -3.73 -10.78 -4.13
CA ARG A 6 -4.44 -9.81 -4.97
C ARG A 6 -3.93 -8.39 -4.75
N VAL A 7 -3.86 -7.92 -3.50
CA VAL A 7 -3.37 -6.56 -3.20
C VAL A 7 -1.91 -6.39 -3.65
N ALA A 8 -1.06 -7.39 -3.42
CA ALA A 8 0.32 -7.35 -3.87
C ALA A 8 0.43 -7.30 -5.40
N HIS A 9 -0.41 -8.05 -6.12
CA HIS A 9 -0.43 -8.04 -7.58
C HIS A 9 -0.93 -6.71 -8.16
N LEU A 10 -1.95 -6.10 -7.56
CA LEU A 10 -2.46 -4.78 -7.97
C LEU A 10 -1.40 -3.69 -7.83
N LEU A 11 -0.68 -3.69 -6.70
CA LEU A 11 0.33 -2.67 -6.38
C LEU A 11 1.64 -2.87 -7.15
N ALA A 12 2.09 -4.13 -7.28
CA ALA A 12 3.40 -4.44 -7.83
C ALA A 12 3.32 -5.69 -8.71
N PRO A 13 2.65 -5.61 -9.88
CA PRO A 13 2.44 -6.77 -10.76
C PRO A 13 3.76 -7.40 -11.25
N GLY A 14 4.82 -6.59 -11.38
CA GLY A 14 6.17 -7.05 -11.75
C GLY A 14 7.04 -7.52 -10.58
N ASP A 15 6.59 -7.41 -9.33
CA ASP A 15 7.35 -7.83 -8.14
C ASP A 15 6.57 -8.88 -7.32
N ALA A 16 6.80 -10.14 -7.66
CA ALA A 16 6.22 -11.27 -6.94
C ALA A 16 6.66 -11.37 -5.46
N GLN A 17 7.73 -10.67 -5.06
CA GLN A 17 8.23 -10.63 -3.69
C GLN A 17 7.57 -9.52 -2.86
N PHE A 18 6.83 -8.59 -3.47
CA PHE A 18 6.22 -7.45 -2.78
C PHE A 18 5.33 -7.86 -1.59
N LYS A 19 4.60 -8.98 -1.71
CA LYS A 19 3.80 -9.53 -0.60
C LYS A 19 4.60 -9.73 0.70
N TYR A 20 5.91 -9.96 0.60
CA TYR A 20 6.77 -10.16 1.75
C TYR A 20 7.09 -8.88 2.53
N ARG A 21 6.79 -7.72 1.95
CA ARG A 21 6.84 -6.41 2.64
C ARG A 21 5.66 -6.23 3.59
N LEU A 22 4.53 -6.87 3.27
CA LEU A 22 3.33 -6.87 4.11
C LEU A 22 3.39 -7.96 5.17
N ILE A 23 3.94 -9.13 4.83
CA ILE A 23 4.06 -10.27 5.75
C ILE A 23 5.43 -10.92 5.56
N PRO A 24 6.28 -11.02 6.61
CA PRO A 24 7.60 -11.63 6.49
C PRO A 24 7.55 -13.01 5.83
N LYS A 25 8.50 -13.31 4.93
CA LYS A 25 8.51 -14.56 4.15
C LYS A 25 8.36 -15.81 5.01
N ALA A 26 9.11 -15.93 6.10
CA ALA A 26 9.01 -17.06 7.02
C ALA A 26 7.62 -17.18 7.68
N THR A 27 6.94 -16.06 7.94
CA THR A 27 5.57 -16.06 8.48
C THR A 27 4.57 -16.46 7.40
N TYR A 28 4.73 -15.95 6.18
CA TYR A 28 3.90 -16.35 5.03
C TYR A 28 4.02 -17.86 4.75
N GLU A 29 5.24 -18.40 4.66
CA GLU A 29 5.46 -19.83 4.37
C GLU A 29 4.88 -20.74 5.45
N ARG A 30 4.96 -20.35 6.72
CA ARG A 30 4.35 -21.11 7.83
C ARG A 30 2.82 -21.06 7.80
N ARG A 31 2.22 -19.94 7.38
CA ARG A 31 0.76 -19.73 7.45
C ARG A 31 0.02 -20.04 6.16
N LYS A 32 0.71 -20.21 5.03
CA LYS A 32 0.07 -20.45 3.72
C LYS A 32 -0.84 -21.68 3.73
N ALA A 33 -0.47 -22.74 4.47
CA ALA A 33 -1.27 -23.96 4.61
C ALA A 33 -2.58 -23.77 5.39
N VAL A 34 -2.63 -22.77 6.28
CA VAL A 34 -3.79 -22.47 7.14
C VAL A 34 -4.68 -21.37 6.52
N HIS A 35 -4.23 -20.78 5.41
CA HIS A 35 -4.92 -19.77 4.59
C HIS A 35 -5.42 -18.50 5.29
N ARG A 36 -5.06 -18.26 6.55
CA ARG A 36 -5.54 -17.14 7.38
C ARG A 36 -4.44 -16.13 7.72
N LEU A 37 -4.79 -14.85 7.72
CA LEU A 37 -3.97 -13.75 8.22
C LEU A 37 -4.20 -13.59 9.73
N SER A 38 -3.20 -13.11 10.48
CA SER A 38 -3.48 -12.60 11.84
C SER A 38 -4.21 -11.26 11.78
N SER A 39 -4.79 -10.83 12.90
CA SER A 39 -5.47 -9.53 13.01
C SER A 39 -4.58 -8.39 12.53
N ASP A 40 -3.34 -8.31 13.03
CA ASP A 40 -2.39 -7.24 12.66
C ASP A 40 -2.02 -7.26 11.16
N GLU A 41 -1.89 -8.44 10.56
CA GLU A 41 -1.62 -8.60 9.13
C GLU A 41 -2.84 -8.16 8.30
N GLY A 42 -4.04 -8.49 8.77
CA GLY A 42 -5.30 -8.03 8.20
C GLY A 42 -5.43 -6.51 8.26
N THR A 43 -5.13 -5.89 9.41
CA THR A 43 -5.15 -4.44 9.58
C THR A 43 -4.16 -3.75 8.64
N ARG A 44 -2.93 -4.25 8.54
CA ARG A 44 -1.93 -3.73 7.61
C ARG A 44 -2.38 -3.86 6.15
N LEU A 45 -2.95 -5.01 5.78
CA LEU A 45 -3.45 -5.25 4.43
C LEU A 45 -4.62 -4.31 4.09
N ALA A 46 -5.55 -4.12 5.05
CA ALA A 46 -6.69 -3.23 4.90
C ALA A 46 -6.25 -1.76 4.73
N ARG A 47 -5.27 -1.31 5.52
CA ARG A 47 -4.67 0.03 5.36
C ARG A 47 -4.10 0.23 3.96
N VAL A 48 -3.29 -0.71 3.50
CA VAL A 48 -2.67 -0.64 2.16
C VAL A 48 -3.72 -0.64 1.06
N ALA A 49 -4.75 -1.48 1.18
CA ALA A 49 -5.86 -1.53 0.23
C ALA A 49 -6.68 -0.23 0.21
N ARG A 50 -6.90 0.40 1.37
CA ARG A 50 -7.59 1.70 1.48
C ARG A 50 -6.83 2.79 0.72
N VAL A 51 -5.52 2.89 0.94
CA VAL A 51 -4.68 3.90 0.26
C VAL A 51 -4.59 3.62 -1.24
N TRP A 52 -4.45 2.36 -1.65
CA TRP A 52 -4.50 1.97 -3.06
C TRP A 52 -5.80 2.42 -3.73
N SER A 53 -6.94 2.08 -3.13
CA SER A 53 -8.25 2.45 -3.67
C SER A 53 -8.40 3.97 -3.80
N PHE A 54 -7.91 4.72 -2.83
CA PHE A 54 -7.98 6.18 -2.90
C PHE A 54 -7.04 6.74 -3.97
N ALA A 55 -5.81 6.21 -4.09
CA ALA A 55 -4.89 6.62 -5.15
C ALA A 55 -5.49 6.39 -6.55
N VAL A 56 -6.09 5.21 -6.80
CA VAL A 56 -6.79 4.93 -8.06
C VAL A 56 -7.95 5.89 -8.28
N ASP A 57 -8.67 6.28 -7.23
CA ASP A 57 -9.75 7.26 -7.32
C ASP A 57 -9.23 8.71 -7.57
N VAL A 58 -8.02 9.07 -7.13
CA VAL A 58 -7.38 10.35 -7.48
C VAL A 58 -6.94 10.37 -8.94
N TRP A 59 -6.23 9.33 -9.39
CA TRP A 59 -5.62 9.29 -10.72
C TRP A 59 -6.56 8.79 -11.82
N GLN A 60 -7.62 8.06 -11.47
CA GLN A 60 -8.49 7.33 -12.40
C GLN A 60 -7.72 6.36 -13.32
N ASN A 61 -6.50 6.00 -12.94
CA ASN A 61 -5.57 5.15 -13.69
C ASN A 61 -4.68 4.37 -12.71
N GLU A 62 -4.65 3.05 -12.84
CA GLU A 62 -3.85 2.18 -11.96
C GLU A 62 -2.33 2.35 -12.16
N GLU A 63 -1.89 2.63 -13.39
CA GLU A 63 -0.46 2.85 -13.69
C GLU A 63 0.02 4.15 -13.05
N GLU A 64 -0.74 5.24 -13.16
CA GLU A 64 -0.42 6.51 -12.53
C GLU A 64 -0.49 6.42 -10.99
N ALA A 65 -1.46 5.68 -10.46
CA ALA A 65 -1.54 5.41 -9.02
C ALA A 65 -0.33 4.60 -8.52
N ARG A 66 0.12 3.60 -9.28
CA ARG A 66 1.36 2.87 -8.97
C ARG A 66 2.57 3.79 -9.05
N ASP A 67 2.68 4.59 -10.11
CA ASP A 67 3.77 5.54 -10.28
C ASP A 67 3.88 6.49 -9.10
N PHE A 68 2.78 7.06 -8.63
CA PHE A 68 2.76 7.88 -7.41
C PHE A 68 3.23 7.08 -6.18
N LEU A 69 2.64 5.91 -5.94
CA LEU A 69 2.92 5.13 -4.73
C LEU A 69 4.37 4.62 -4.65
N PHE A 70 5.03 4.40 -5.79
CA PHE A 70 6.38 3.86 -5.88
C PHE A 70 7.47 4.89 -6.21
N ARG A 71 7.11 6.15 -6.44
CA ARG A 71 8.07 7.25 -6.65
C ARG A 71 8.41 7.93 -5.32
N PRO A 72 9.70 8.26 -5.06
CA PRO A 72 10.08 9.15 -3.95
C PRO A 72 9.26 10.43 -3.94
N HIS A 73 8.79 10.85 -2.77
CA HIS A 73 7.94 12.03 -2.65
C HIS A 73 8.50 13.03 -1.62
N PRO A 74 8.64 14.33 -1.98
CA PRO A 74 9.36 15.31 -1.15
C PRO A 74 8.69 15.59 0.20
N MET A 75 7.35 15.51 0.28
CA MET A 75 6.60 15.72 1.52
C MET A 75 6.78 14.61 2.57
N ILE A 76 7.48 13.52 2.23
CA ILE A 76 7.77 12.40 3.14
C ILE A 76 9.25 12.04 3.13
N GLU A 77 10.12 13.06 3.10
CA GLU A 77 11.58 12.91 3.16
C GLU A 77 12.14 11.99 2.06
N ASP A 78 11.62 12.14 0.84
CA ASP A 78 11.94 11.32 -0.33
C ASP A 78 11.72 9.81 -0.15
N LYS A 79 10.92 9.42 0.86
CA LYS A 79 10.41 8.05 0.97
C LYS A 79 9.35 7.82 -0.10
N ARG A 80 9.15 6.56 -0.49
CA ARG A 80 8.03 6.19 -1.36
C ARG A 80 6.76 6.13 -0.54
N PRO A 81 5.61 6.65 -1.02
CA PRO A 81 4.36 6.59 -0.28
C PRO A 81 4.00 5.18 0.18
N ILE A 82 4.21 4.16 -0.66
CA ILE A 82 3.91 2.77 -0.30
C ILE A 82 4.73 2.26 0.91
N ASP A 83 5.98 2.73 1.06
CA ASP A 83 6.83 2.31 2.17
C ASP A 83 6.29 2.85 3.49
N VAL A 84 5.90 4.13 3.48
CA VAL A 84 5.36 4.84 4.64
C VAL A 84 4.00 4.26 5.06
N VAL A 85 3.13 3.94 4.10
CA VAL A 85 1.83 3.27 4.33
C VAL A 85 2.02 1.89 4.96
N ILE A 86 3.02 1.12 4.52
CA ILE A 86 3.27 -0.21 5.08
C ILE A 86 3.74 -0.11 6.53
N MET A 87 4.60 0.88 6.83
CA MET A 87 5.23 1.03 8.13
C MET A 87 4.24 1.35 9.27
N SER A 88 3.24 2.21 9.06
CA SER A 88 2.35 2.63 10.15
C SER A 88 1.00 3.18 9.67
N GLU A 89 0.03 3.26 10.59
CA GLU A 89 -1.26 3.91 10.33
C GLU A 89 -1.07 5.40 10.06
N PHE A 90 -0.27 6.06 10.89
CA PHE A 90 0.07 7.47 10.73
C PHE A 90 0.71 7.76 9.37
N GLY A 91 1.58 6.87 8.90
CA GLY A 91 2.18 6.98 7.58
C GLY A 91 1.14 6.89 6.45
N ALA A 92 0.11 6.07 6.60
CA ALA A 92 -0.99 6.05 5.63
C ALA A 92 -1.82 7.33 5.64
N GLU A 93 -2.11 7.89 6.81
CA GLU A 93 -2.85 9.16 6.91
C GLU A 93 -2.09 10.30 6.21
N ILE A 94 -0.77 10.41 6.39
CA ILE A 94 0.04 11.40 5.65
C ILE A 94 -0.13 11.24 4.13
N VAL A 95 -0.10 10.01 3.62
CA VAL A 95 -0.25 9.75 2.18
C VAL A 95 -1.67 10.05 1.71
N VAL A 96 -2.69 9.79 2.54
CA VAL A 96 -4.07 10.16 2.26
C VAL A 96 -4.20 11.69 2.19
N ASP A 97 -3.58 12.45 3.09
CA ASP A 97 -3.62 13.91 3.06
C ASP A 97 -2.99 14.47 1.79
N ILE A 98 -1.86 13.91 1.35
CA ILE A 98 -1.21 14.27 0.07
C ILE A 98 -2.17 14.00 -1.10
N LEU A 99 -2.77 12.81 -1.16
CA LEU A 99 -3.72 12.43 -2.21
C LEU A 99 -4.98 13.33 -2.20
N ALA A 100 -5.49 13.68 -1.01
CA ALA A 100 -6.63 14.57 -0.87
C ALA A 100 -6.31 15.99 -1.35
N GLY A 101 -5.11 16.51 -1.05
CA GLY A 101 -4.63 17.78 -1.58
C GLY A 101 -4.57 17.81 -3.10
N LEU A 102 -4.11 16.71 -3.72
CA LEU A 102 -4.10 16.56 -5.17
C LEU A 102 -5.53 16.51 -5.77
N LYS A 103 -6.46 15.80 -5.12
CA LYS A 103 -7.83 15.61 -5.64
C LYS A 103 -8.70 16.85 -5.50
N TYR A 104 -8.61 17.54 -4.37
CA TYR A 104 -9.54 18.61 -4.00
C TYR A 104 -8.91 20.02 -4.07
N GLY A 105 -7.64 20.12 -4.47
CA GLY A 105 -6.96 21.41 -4.66
C GLY A 105 -6.58 22.13 -3.37
N SER A 106 -6.67 21.48 -2.21
CA SER A 106 -6.14 22.01 -0.96
C SER A 106 -4.65 21.68 -0.86
N ALA A 107 -3.83 22.44 -1.61
CA ALA A 107 -2.43 22.58 -1.20
C ALA A 107 -2.45 23.31 0.14
N ALA A 108 -2.06 22.62 1.21
CA ALA A 108 -1.76 23.24 2.49
C ALA A 108 -0.49 24.09 2.38
#